data_AF-A0A2N8KWW8-F1
#
_entry.id   AF-A0A2N8KWW8-F1
#
_cell.length_a   1.000
_cell.length_b   1.000
_cell.length_c   1.000
_cell.angle_alpha   90.00
_cell.angle_beta   90.00
_cell.angle_gamma   90.00
#
_symmetry.space_group_name_H-M   'P 1'
#
loop_
_entity.id
_entity.type
_entity.pdbx_description
1 polymer ?
#
loop_
_entity_poly.entity_id
_entity_poly.type
_entity_poly.pdbx_seq_one_letter_code
_entity_poly.pdbx_strand_id
1 'polypeptide(L)'
;MYVDEIKDLGSAEAGHLNFQHPQRKSANPFGPTLDRFSLISLYVALKALRADQSLWRTTNSEVDAILFRANDFADPRSSPVFALLAANSALAADAKNFAVVCMASIANAPSLADFIAGRSIPQTTSAIAFNGTAANAPKLGYIGAYDVLSGSDYEQCLKHVGDKVEVIGRIVEVNLARIKGSNKPYIFVNFGNWRGQIFKAAIWPEGMAVLKNRPDKSWEGKWVSITGMMDPPYSKTTSRFSYTHLSINITANGQMTLISEAEAQRRMAGPGVGSRPPIASNQDALARIKDQAMPTRAAPAPRPSAPVPQYAAPTPRLASPPLTPNEAILAKIRATAPPAPTAQQPTARRAPSAPPTSQPRYTQRPPMPPSAGSHQQPEGFLSKLFKFLFK
;
A
#
# COMPACT_ATOMS: atom_id res chain seq x y z
N MET A 1 2.67 4.53 -16.24
CA MET A 1 2.28 4.92 -17.61
C MET A 1 3.55 4.96 -18.45
N TYR A 2 3.52 4.43 -19.67
CA TYR A 2 4.66 4.47 -20.59
C TYR A 2 4.71 5.79 -21.34
N VAL A 3 5.91 6.33 -21.53
CA VAL A 3 6.20 7.51 -22.33
C VAL A 3 7.45 7.20 -23.15
N ASP A 4 7.35 7.27 -24.48
CA ASP A 4 8.39 6.77 -25.39
C ASP A 4 9.69 7.59 -25.29
N GLU A 5 9.56 8.89 -25.05
CA GLU A 5 10.64 9.86 -24.95
C GLU A 5 11.59 9.61 -23.77
N ILE A 6 11.16 8.83 -22.78
CA ILE A 6 11.96 8.49 -21.59
C ILE A 6 12.21 6.99 -21.44
N LYS A 7 12.08 6.21 -22.53
CA LYS A 7 12.17 4.75 -22.49
C LYS A 7 13.47 4.22 -21.85
N ASP A 8 14.57 4.96 -22.02
CA ASP A 8 15.90 4.57 -21.54
C ASP A 8 16.11 4.81 -20.03
N LEU A 9 15.17 5.49 -19.35
CA LEU A 9 15.25 5.75 -17.90
C LEU A 9 14.76 4.57 -17.05
N GLY A 10 14.06 3.61 -17.65
CA GLY A 10 13.44 2.50 -16.93
C GLY A 10 12.23 2.93 -16.08
N SER A 11 11.62 1.96 -15.40
CA SER A 11 10.43 2.21 -14.58
C SER A 11 10.84 2.72 -13.19
N ALA A 12 10.42 3.94 -12.82
CA ALA A 12 10.61 4.48 -11.47
C ALA A 12 9.71 3.79 -10.42
N GLU A 13 8.55 3.30 -10.86
CA GLU A 13 7.59 2.54 -10.04
C GLU A 13 7.28 1.21 -10.72
N ALA A 14 7.32 0.12 -9.96
CA ALA A 14 6.97 -1.21 -10.49
C ALA A 14 5.45 -1.49 -10.46
N GLY A 15 4.69 -0.72 -9.67
CA GLY A 15 3.29 -0.96 -9.35
C GLY A 15 3.10 -1.92 -8.16
N HIS A 16 1.91 -2.49 -8.01
CA HIS A 16 1.60 -3.39 -6.89
C HIS A 16 2.00 -4.86 -7.17
N LEU A 17 2.68 -5.49 -6.22
CA LEU A 17 3.35 -6.80 -6.42
C LEU A 17 2.38 -7.94 -6.76
N ASN A 18 1.16 -7.90 -6.23
CA ASN A 18 0.11 -8.89 -6.51
C ASN A 18 -0.50 -8.79 -7.92
N PHE A 19 0.00 -7.89 -8.77
CA PHE A 19 -0.39 -7.77 -10.18
C PHE A 19 0.83 -7.76 -11.12
N GLN A 20 2.01 -8.12 -10.61
CA GLN A 20 3.26 -8.11 -11.36
C GLN A 20 3.72 -9.51 -11.74
N HIS A 21 4.31 -9.60 -12.94
CA HIS A 21 5.04 -10.78 -13.37
C HIS A 21 6.27 -11.00 -12.46
N PRO A 22 6.66 -12.25 -12.13
CA PRO A 22 7.80 -12.52 -11.24
C PRO A 22 9.12 -11.84 -11.65
N GLN A 23 9.36 -11.72 -12.96
CA GLN A 23 10.56 -11.06 -13.51
C GLN A 23 10.44 -9.53 -13.63
N ARG A 24 9.32 -8.90 -13.25
CA ARG A 24 9.08 -7.46 -13.46
C ARG A 24 10.17 -6.61 -12.82
N LYS A 25 10.54 -6.93 -11.57
CA LYS A 25 11.55 -6.18 -10.82
C LYS A 25 12.94 -6.30 -11.43
N SER A 26 13.37 -7.52 -11.77
CA SER A 26 14.72 -7.77 -12.30
C SER A 26 14.88 -7.27 -13.73
N ALA A 27 13.85 -7.41 -14.57
CA ALA A 27 13.89 -6.94 -15.95
C ALA A 27 13.67 -5.42 -16.08
N ASN A 28 13.06 -4.78 -15.07
CA ASN A 28 12.67 -3.37 -15.05
C ASN A 28 12.16 -2.84 -16.42
N PRO A 29 11.19 -3.53 -17.06
CA PRO A 29 10.78 -3.15 -18.39
C PRO A 29 10.05 -1.81 -18.36
N PHE A 30 10.40 -0.95 -19.30
CA PHE A 30 9.73 0.31 -19.51
C PHE A 30 9.48 0.49 -21.01
N GLY A 31 8.35 -0.04 -21.44
CA GLY A 31 7.96 -0.17 -22.85
C GLY A 31 6.45 -0.33 -22.97
N PRO A 32 5.87 -0.25 -24.18
CA PRO A 32 4.42 -0.27 -24.39
C PRO A 32 3.73 -1.59 -23.97
N THR A 33 4.51 -2.61 -23.62
CA THR A 33 4.04 -3.94 -23.21
C THR A 33 3.99 -4.13 -21.70
N LEU A 34 4.38 -3.13 -20.90
CA LEU A 34 4.59 -3.27 -19.46
C LEU A 34 3.34 -3.75 -18.69
N ASP A 35 2.13 -3.44 -19.18
CA ASP A 35 0.86 -3.72 -18.51
C ASP A 35 0.19 -5.00 -19.02
N ARG A 36 0.80 -5.74 -19.95
CA ARG A 36 0.21 -6.97 -20.50
C ARG A 36 -0.10 -8.01 -19.42
N PHE A 37 0.85 -8.24 -18.52
CA PHE A 37 0.69 -9.22 -17.45
C PHE A 37 -0.42 -8.83 -16.47
N SER A 38 -0.44 -7.57 -16.02
CA SER A 38 -1.45 -7.08 -15.06
C SER A 38 -2.85 -7.14 -15.65
N LEU A 39 -2.99 -6.78 -16.94
CA LEU A 39 -4.26 -6.90 -17.66
C LEU A 39 -4.75 -8.36 -17.76
N ILE A 40 -3.86 -9.31 -18.05
CA ILE A 40 -4.21 -10.74 -18.07
C ILE A 40 -4.60 -11.22 -16.67
N SER A 41 -3.83 -10.87 -15.64
CA SER A 41 -4.12 -11.21 -14.24
C SER A 41 -5.51 -10.74 -13.82
N LEU A 42 -5.86 -9.48 -14.12
CA LEU A 42 -7.17 -8.90 -13.86
C LEU A 42 -8.28 -9.60 -14.65
N TYR A 43 -8.05 -9.87 -15.94
CA TYR A 43 -9.02 -10.58 -16.78
C TYR A 43 -9.34 -11.97 -16.21
N VAL A 44 -8.33 -12.76 -15.87
CA VAL A 44 -8.52 -14.11 -15.29
C VAL A 44 -9.24 -14.03 -13.96
N ALA A 45 -8.86 -13.08 -13.09
CA ALA A 45 -9.52 -12.89 -11.80
C ALA A 45 -11.00 -12.51 -11.94
N LEU A 46 -11.33 -11.57 -12.84
CA LEU A 46 -12.71 -11.16 -13.09
C LEU A 46 -13.54 -12.28 -13.73
N LYS A 47 -12.96 -13.02 -14.69
CA LYS A 47 -13.63 -14.17 -15.31
C LYS A 47 -13.90 -15.27 -14.28
N ALA A 48 -12.96 -15.52 -13.37
CA ALA A 48 -13.12 -16.48 -12.28
C ALA A 48 -14.24 -16.04 -11.32
N LEU A 49 -14.25 -14.78 -10.88
CA LEU A 49 -15.29 -14.25 -9.99
C LEU A 49 -16.68 -14.25 -10.62
N ARG A 50 -16.76 -14.06 -11.95
CA ARG A 50 -18.02 -14.17 -12.70
C ARG A 50 -18.52 -15.62 -12.73
N ALA A 51 -17.62 -16.60 -12.83
CA ALA A 51 -17.98 -18.01 -12.83
C ALA A 51 -18.31 -18.54 -11.42
N ASP A 52 -17.60 -18.07 -10.41
CA ASP A 52 -17.80 -18.43 -9.00
C ASP A 52 -17.45 -17.27 -8.07
N GLN A 53 -18.48 -16.62 -7.54
CA GLN A 53 -18.34 -15.50 -6.59
C GLN A 53 -17.81 -15.94 -5.22
N SER A 54 -17.87 -17.24 -4.89
CA SER A 54 -17.35 -17.77 -3.63
C SER A 54 -15.82 -17.66 -3.56
N LEU A 55 -15.14 -17.64 -4.72
CA LEU A 55 -13.69 -17.47 -4.83
C LEU A 55 -13.16 -16.20 -4.16
N TRP A 56 -13.96 -15.12 -4.13
CA TRP A 56 -13.61 -13.90 -3.41
C TRP A 56 -13.30 -14.18 -1.93
N ARG A 57 -14.04 -15.12 -1.34
CA ARG A 57 -13.88 -15.47 0.08
C ARG A 57 -12.80 -16.51 0.25
N THR A 58 -12.82 -17.55 -0.57
CA THR A 58 -11.91 -18.70 -0.47
C THR A 58 -10.45 -18.31 -0.70
N THR A 59 -10.21 -17.24 -1.45
CA THR A 59 -8.86 -16.72 -1.68
C THR A 59 -8.53 -15.49 -0.83
N ASN A 60 -9.38 -15.13 0.14
CA ASN A 60 -9.18 -13.99 1.04
C ASN A 60 -8.94 -12.68 0.27
N SER A 61 -9.78 -12.40 -0.72
CA SER A 61 -9.64 -11.27 -1.62
C SER A 61 -9.76 -9.92 -0.90
N GLU A 62 -8.99 -8.95 -1.38
CA GLU A 62 -8.99 -7.57 -0.94
C GLU A 62 -8.64 -6.62 -2.10
N VAL A 63 -8.65 -5.31 -1.83
CA VAL A 63 -8.39 -4.26 -2.83
C VAL A 63 -7.02 -4.44 -3.51
N ASP A 64 -6.03 -4.89 -2.74
CA ASP A 64 -4.65 -5.06 -3.19
C ASP A 64 -4.28 -6.51 -3.57
N ALA A 65 -5.25 -7.43 -3.49
CA ALA A 65 -5.09 -8.84 -3.88
C ALA A 65 -6.46 -9.42 -4.24
N ILE A 66 -6.88 -9.28 -5.50
CA ILE A 66 -8.22 -9.71 -5.95
C ILE A 66 -8.37 -11.22 -5.87
N LEU A 67 -7.41 -11.99 -6.37
CA LEU A 67 -7.51 -13.46 -6.39
C LEU A 67 -6.13 -14.07 -6.19
N PHE A 68 -5.16 -13.55 -6.94
CA PHE A 68 -3.78 -13.97 -6.91
C PHE A 68 -2.94 -13.06 -6.01
N ARG A 69 -1.86 -13.64 -5.51
CA ARG A 69 -0.76 -12.95 -4.82
C ARG A 69 0.54 -13.22 -5.56
N ALA A 70 1.57 -12.44 -5.27
CA ALA A 70 2.89 -12.59 -5.91
C ALA A 70 3.45 -14.02 -5.82
N ASN A 71 3.21 -14.72 -4.70
CA ASN A 71 3.62 -16.11 -4.51
C ASN A 71 2.91 -17.08 -5.48
N ASP A 72 1.67 -16.79 -5.90
CA ASP A 72 0.95 -17.62 -6.87
C ASP A 72 1.59 -17.53 -8.26
N PHE A 73 2.09 -16.36 -8.65
CA PHE A 73 2.78 -16.19 -9.92
C PHE A 73 4.20 -16.75 -9.91
N ALA A 74 4.86 -16.70 -8.75
CA ALA A 74 6.23 -17.20 -8.61
C ALA A 74 6.31 -18.73 -8.67
N ASP A 75 5.29 -19.42 -8.17
CA ASP A 75 5.14 -20.87 -8.31
C ASP A 75 3.68 -21.27 -8.62
N PRO A 76 3.25 -21.10 -9.89
CA PRO A 76 1.86 -21.36 -10.27
C PRO A 76 1.49 -22.85 -10.22
N ARG A 77 2.47 -23.77 -10.22
CA ARG A 77 2.21 -25.21 -10.14
C ARG A 77 1.77 -25.63 -8.74
N SER A 78 2.33 -25.00 -7.72
CA SER A 78 2.01 -25.24 -6.30
C SER A 78 0.94 -24.30 -5.75
N SER A 79 0.45 -23.35 -6.56
CA SER A 79 -0.53 -22.35 -6.12
C SER A 79 -1.92 -22.98 -5.90
N PRO A 80 -2.50 -22.85 -4.69
CA PRO A 80 -3.86 -23.29 -4.44
C PRO A 80 -4.88 -22.56 -5.32
N VAL A 81 -4.64 -21.28 -5.63
CA VAL A 81 -5.52 -20.48 -6.48
C VAL A 81 -5.55 -21.04 -7.90
N PHE A 82 -4.37 -21.28 -8.50
CA PHE A 82 -4.32 -21.91 -9.82
C PHE A 82 -4.95 -23.31 -9.84
N ALA A 83 -4.72 -24.12 -8.80
CA ALA A 83 -5.35 -25.44 -8.68
C ALA A 83 -6.89 -25.34 -8.63
N LEU A 84 -7.43 -24.39 -7.84
CA LEU A 84 -8.87 -24.13 -7.76
C LEU A 84 -9.45 -23.73 -9.13
N LEU A 85 -8.79 -22.82 -9.85
CA LEU A 85 -9.24 -22.39 -11.17
C LEU A 85 -9.14 -23.52 -12.20
N ALA A 86 -8.09 -24.33 -12.14
CA ALA A 86 -7.89 -25.45 -13.05
C ALA A 86 -8.92 -26.58 -12.88
N ALA A 87 -9.48 -26.73 -11.67
CA ALA A 87 -10.55 -27.69 -11.39
C ALA A 87 -11.91 -27.27 -11.98
N ASN A 88 -12.09 -26.00 -12.32
CA ASN A 88 -13.30 -25.51 -12.99
C ASN A 88 -13.13 -25.59 -14.51
N SER A 89 -13.96 -26.40 -15.18
CA SER A 89 -13.85 -26.65 -16.63
C SER A 89 -13.95 -25.37 -17.48
N ALA A 90 -14.70 -24.36 -17.04
CA ALA A 90 -14.84 -23.08 -17.74
C ALA A 90 -13.60 -22.17 -17.61
N LEU A 91 -12.72 -22.44 -16.64
CA LEU A 91 -11.54 -21.63 -16.31
C LEU A 91 -10.23 -22.39 -16.55
N ALA A 92 -10.28 -23.71 -16.74
CA ALA A 92 -9.10 -24.57 -16.78
C ALA A 92 -8.10 -24.18 -17.88
N ALA A 93 -8.59 -23.77 -19.06
CA ALA A 93 -7.73 -23.32 -20.16
C ALA A 93 -7.01 -22.00 -19.81
N ASP A 94 -7.73 -21.01 -19.27
CA ASP A 94 -7.14 -19.73 -18.87
C ASP A 94 -6.16 -19.90 -17.71
N ALA A 95 -6.48 -20.75 -16.74
CA ALA A 95 -5.59 -21.06 -15.61
C ALA A 95 -4.27 -21.67 -16.10
N LYS A 96 -4.33 -22.64 -17.02
CA LYS A 96 -3.14 -23.24 -17.65
C LYS A 96 -2.35 -22.21 -18.44
N ASN A 97 -3.00 -21.47 -19.34
CA ASN A 97 -2.33 -20.46 -20.16
C ASN A 97 -1.69 -19.37 -19.30
N PHE A 98 -2.37 -18.91 -18.25
CA PHE A 98 -1.83 -17.88 -17.38
C PHE A 98 -0.68 -18.38 -16.52
N ALA A 99 -0.73 -19.63 -16.04
CA ALA A 99 0.40 -20.27 -15.37
C ALA A 99 1.63 -20.35 -16.28
N VAL A 100 1.43 -20.69 -17.57
CA VAL A 100 2.52 -20.64 -18.57
C VAL A 100 3.08 -19.23 -18.70
N VAL A 101 2.22 -18.20 -18.80
CA VAL A 101 2.65 -16.80 -18.88
C VAL A 101 3.46 -16.39 -17.64
N CYS A 102 3.12 -16.86 -16.43
CA CYS A 102 3.86 -16.56 -15.21
C CYS A 102 5.27 -17.17 -15.18
N MET A 103 5.48 -18.32 -15.81
CA MET A 103 6.77 -19.03 -15.86
C MET A 103 7.64 -18.62 -17.04
N ALA A 104 7.07 -17.97 -18.05
CA ALA A 104 7.78 -17.53 -19.24
C ALA A 104 8.61 -16.27 -18.97
N SER A 105 9.40 -15.86 -19.96
CA SER A 105 10.00 -14.52 -19.94
C SER A 105 8.91 -13.45 -19.97
N ILE A 106 9.05 -12.39 -19.17
CA ILE A 106 8.12 -11.25 -19.19
C ILE A 106 7.97 -10.62 -20.58
N ALA A 107 9.04 -10.68 -21.40
CA ALA A 107 9.02 -10.18 -22.78
C ALA A 107 8.04 -10.96 -23.68
N ASN A 108 7.74 -12.21 -23.31
CA ASN A 108 6.84 -13.09 -24.04
C ASN A 108 5.40 -13.02 -23.51
N ALA A 109 5.08 -12.10 -22.59
CA ALA A 109 3.70 -11.89 -22.16
C ALA A 109 2.84 -11.46 -23.37
N PRO A 110 1.77 -12.22 -23.70
CA PRO A 110 0.91 -11.90 -24.83
C PRO A 110 0.11 -10.63 -24.59
N SER A 111 -0.44 -10.04 -25.64
CA SER A 111 -1.47 -9.01 -25.48
C SER A 111 -2.71 -9.63 -24.80
N LEU A 112 -3.55 -8.81 -24.15
CA LEU A 112 -4.80 -9.31 -23.58
C LEU A 112 -5.69 -9.95 -24.66
N ALA A 113 -5.76 -9.35 -25.85
CA ALA A 113 -6.55 -9.87 -26.97
C ALA A 113 -6.04 -11.24 -27.45
N ASP A 114 -4.73 -11.43 -27.52
CA ASP A 114 -4.14 -12.71 -27.91
C ASP A 114 -4.33 -13.77 -26.82
N PHE A 115 -4.18 -13.38 -25.54
CA PHE A 115 -4.45 -14.28 -24.42
C PHE A 115 -5.89 -14.81 -24.46
N ILE A 116 -6.87 -13.92 -24.61
CA ILE A 116 -8.30 -14.27 -24.70
C ILE A 116 -8.56 -15.22 -25.88
N ALA A 117 -7.87 -15.01 -27.00
CA ALA A 117 -8.01 -15.84 -28.19
C ALA A 117 -7.14 -17.11 -28.17
N GLY A 118 -6.39 -17.38 -27.09
CA GLY A 118 -5.46 -18.50 -27.00
C GLY A 118 -4.29 -18.43 -27.98
N ARG A 119 -3.95 -17.24 -28.47
CA ARG A 119 -2.82 -17.00 -29.39
C ARG A 119 -1.60 -16.48 -28.64
N SER A 120 -0.43 -16.71 -29.20
CA SER A 120 0.85 -16.20 -28.67
C SER A 120 1.10 -16.58 -27.21
N ILE A 121 0.48 -17.65 -26.72
CA ILE A 121 0.77 -18.20 -25.41
C ILE A 121 2.17 -18.82 -25.48
N PRO A 122 3.09 -18.47 -24.56
CA PRO A 122 4.41 -19.08 -24.53
C PRO A 122 4.32 -20.60 -24.51
N GLN A 123 5.30 -21.29 -25.07
CA GLN A 123 5.31 -22.76 -25.07
C GLN A 123 6.14 -23.27 -23.89
N THR A 124 5.66 -24.30 -23.20
CA THR A 124 6.42 -25.01 -22.17
C THR A 124 6.74 -26.41 -22.65
N THR A 125 7.95 -26.88 -22.34
CA THR A 125 8.39 -28.24 -22.70
C THR A 125 7.71 -29.34 -21.88
N SER A 126 6.93 -28.99 -20.86
CA SER A 126 6.21 -29.93 -20.00
C SER A 126 4.79 -29.46 -19.73
N ALA A 127 3.86 -30.42 -19.64
CA ALA A 127 2.48 -30.16 -19.26
C ALA A 127 2.41 -29.58 -17.84
N ILE A 128 1.60 -28.54 -17.66
CA ILE A 128 1.35 -27.99 -16.32
C ILE A 128 0.34 -28.89 -15.61
N ALA A 129 0.81 -29.55 -14.55
CA ALA A 129 -0.03 -30.19 -13.56
C ALA A 129 -0.06 -29.32 -12.30
N PHE A 130 -1.27 -29.02 -11.81
CA PHE A 130 -1.48 -28.28 -10.58
C PHE A 130 -1.59 -29.28 -9.44
N ASN A 131 -0.43 -29.67 -8.91
CA ASN A 131 -0.38 -30.56 -7.77
C ASN A 131 -0.46 -29.67 -6.53
N GLY A 132 -1.67 -29.49 -5.99
CA GLY A 132 -1.96 -28.57 -4.88
C GLY A 132 -1.15 -28.78 -3.59
N THR A 133 -0.26 -29.77 -3.55
CA THR A 133 0.71 -30.05 -2.49
C THR A 133 1.83 -30.95 -3.03
N ALA A 134 2.81 -30.42 -3.76
CA ALA A 134 4.07 -31.16 -3.95
C ALA A 134 4.87 -31.10 -2.63
N ALA A 135 4.72 -32.13 -1.79
CA ALA A 135 5.24 -32.16 -0.41
C ALA A 135 6.77 -32.00 -0.28
N ASN A 136 7.54 -32.18 -1.37
CA ASN A 136 9.01 -32.25 -1.35
C ASN A 136 9.71 -31.22 -2.26
N ALA A 137 9.01 -30.25 -2.84
CA ALA A 137 9.66 -29.17 -3.58
C ALA A 137 10.17 -28.09 -2.59
N PRO A 138 11.40 -27.55 -2.76
CA PRO A 138 11.85 -26.42 -1.96
C PRO A 138 10.90 -25.25 -2.18
N LYS A 139 10.10 -24.93 -1.15
CA LYS A 139 9.17 -23.80 -1.22
C LYS A 139 9.98 -22.52 -1.38
N LEU A 140 9.65 -21.73 -2.41
CA LEU A 140 10.21 -20.39 -2.56
C LEU A 140 10.02 -19.59 -1.26
N GLY A 141 10.96 -18.70 -0.99
CA GLY A 141 10.82 -17.68 0.06
C GLY A 141 9.52 -16.89 -0.09
N TYR A 142 9.02 -16.33 1.01
CA TYR A 142 7.78 -15.58 0.96
C TYR A 142 7.95 -14.24 0.25
N ILE A 143 7.08 -13.97 -0.73
CA ILE A 143 7.03 -12.73 -1.49
C ILE A 143 5.85 -11.89 -0.99
N GLY A 144 6.08 -11.06 0.01
CA GLY A 144 5.09 -10.14 0.60
C GLY A 144 4.99 -8.82 -0.17
N ALA A 145 3.77 -8.30 -0.34
CA ALA A 145 3.53 -6.98 -0.92
C ALA A 145 4.03 -5.85 0.01
N TYR A 146 3.99 -6.09 1.32
CA TYR A 146 4.43 -5.18 2.36
C TYR A 146 5.60 -5.77 3.16
N ASP A 147 6.22 -4.98 4.03
CA ASP A 147 7.18 -5.51 5.00
C ASP A 147 6.44 -6.39 6.02
N VAL A 148 7.05 -7.53 6.35
CA VAL A 148 6.51 -8.51 7.29
C VAL A 148 7.12 -8.28 8.66
N LEU A 149 6.29 -7.97 9.65
CA LEU A 149 6.69 -7.66 11.02
C LEU A 149 6.15 -8.70 12.00
N SER A 150 6.87 -8.91 13.11
CA SER A 150 6.35 -9.73 14.20
C SER A 150 5.42 -8.91 15.09
N GLY A 151 4.21 -9.40 15.35
CA GLY A 151 3.27 -8.79 16.28
C GLY A 151 3.74 -8.82 17.75
N SER A 152 4.76 -9.63 18.07
CA SER A 152 5.40 -9.63 19.39
C SER A 152 6.54 -8.61 19.51
N ASP A 153 7.00 -8.01 18.40
CA ASP A 153 8.07 -7.03 18.39
C ASP A 153 7.50 -5.61 18.25
N TYR A 154 7.29 -4.97 19.40
CA TYR A 154 6.75 -3.62 19.47
C TYR A 154 7.67 -2.58 18.82
N GLU A 155 8.98 -2.66 19.05
CA GLU A 155 9.96 -1.68 18.56
C GLU A 155 10.09 -1.75 17.04
N GLN A 156 10.02 -2.96 16.47
CA GLN A 156 9.95 -3.13 15.02
C GLN A 156 8.67 -2.50 14.47
N CYS A 157 7.50 -2.75 15.07
CA CYS A 157 6.24 -2.16 14.64
C CYS A 157 6.24 -0.62 14.75
N LEU A 158 6.88 -0.05 15.78
CA LEU A 158 6.93 1.40 16.01
C LEU A 158 7.65 2.15 14.89
N LYS A 159 8.73 1.55 14.34
CA LYS A 159 9.49 2.13 13.22
C LYS A 159 8.68 2.25 11.94
N HIS A 160 7.60 1.47 11.83
CA HIS A 160 6.73 1.44 10.66
C HIS A 160 5.43 2.21 10.85
N VAL A 161 5.31 3.06 11.89
CA VAL A 161 4.14 3.95 12.04
C VAL A 161 4.00 4.82 10.80
N GLY A 162 2.81 4.78 10.19
CA GLY A 162 2.51 5.47 8.93
C GLY A 162 2.80 4.64 7.68
N ASP A 163 3.33 3.41 7.80
CA ASP A 163 3.49 2.48 6.69
C ASP A 163 2.35 1.45 6.65
N LYS A 164 2.06 0.96 5.43
CA LYS A 164 1.25 -0.23 5.26
C LYS A 164 2.15 -1.46 5.39
N VAL A 165 1.80 -2.36 6.32
CA VAL A 165 2.62 -3.52 6.71
C VAL A 165 1.78 -4.79 6.79
N GLU A 166 2.45 -5.95 6.79
CA GLU A 166 1.88 -7.23 7.17
C GLU A 166 2.43 -7.63 8.55
N VAL A 167 1.59 -7.67 9.58
CA VAL A 167 1.96 -8.10 10.92
C VAL A 167 1.53 -9.53 11.14
N ILE A 168 2.47 -10.39 11.52
CA ILE A 168 2.23 -11.80 11.81
C ILE A 168 2.48 -12.05 13.29
N GLY A 169 1.55 -12.73 13.95
CA GLY A 169 1.75 -13.08 15.34
C GLY A 169 0.81 -14.16 15.85
N ARG A 170 1.18 -14.69 17.01
CA ARG A 170 0.33 -15.58 17.79
C ARG A 170 -0.58 -14.74 18.69
N ILE A 171 -1.87 -15.01 18.63
CA ILE A 171 -2.87 -14.29 19.41
C ILE A 171 -2.71 -14.67 20.88
N VAL A 172 -2.54 -13.66 21.74
CA VAL A 172 -2.42 -13.85 23.20
C VAL A 172 -3.76 -13.69 23.89
N GLU A 173 -4.57 -12.72 23.47
CA GLU A 173 -5.88 -12.44 24.06
C GLU A 173 -6.82 -11.88 23.01
N VAL A 174 -8.09 -12.30 23.05
CA VAL A 174 -9.17 -11.64 22.30
C VAL A 174 -10.13 -10.96 23.27
N ASN A 175 -10.10 -9.62 23.26
CA ASN A 175 -10.92 -8.79 24.13
C ASN A 175 -12.14 -8.27 23.37
N LEU A 176 -13.33 -8.79 23.71
CA LEU A 176 -14.62 -8.27 23.26
C LEU A 176 -15.18 -7.29 24.30
N ALA A 177 -15.35 -6.04 23.91
CA ALA A 177 -15.86 -4.99 24.78
C ALA A 177 -16.87 -4.08 24.06
N ARG A 178 -17.42 -3.09 24.76
CA ARG A 178 -18.43 -2.17 24.23
C ARG A 178 -18.04 -0.72 24.46
N ILE A 179 -18.30 0.14 23.48
CA ILE A 179 -18.03 1.57 23.57
C ILE A 179 -18.96 2.18 24.61
N LYS A 180 -18.39 2.97 25.54
CA LYS A 180 -19.17 3.71 26.54
C LYS A 180 -20.11 4.70 25.87
N GLY A 181 -21.37 4.76 26.32
CA GLY A 181 -22.40 5.64 25.75
C GLY A 181 -23.17 5.00 24.60
N SER A 182 -22.51 4.66 23.48
CA SER A 182 -23.21 4.10 22.30
C SER A 182 -23.54 2.61 22.41
N ASN A 183 -22.93 1.91 23.38
CA ASN A 183 -23.07 0.47 23.60
C ASN A 183 -22.78 -0.37 22.35
N LYS A 184 -21.98 0.10 21.39
CA LYS A 184 -21.59 -0.69 20.20
C LYS A 184 -20.42 -1.63 20.53
N PRO A 185 -20.43 -2.90 20.10
CA PRO A 185 -19.33 -3.82 20.38
C PRO A 185 -18.09 -3.49 19.55
N TYR A 186 -16.92 -3.80 20.09
CA TYR A 186 -15.63 -3.78 19.39
C TYR A 186 -14.77 -4.96 19.88
N ILE A 187 -13.81 -5.39 19.06
CA ILE A 187 -12.87 -6.46 19.40
C ILE A 187 -11.44 -5.92 19.31
N PHE A 188 -10.62 -6.21 20.33
CA PHE A 188 -9.18 -6.10 20.26
C PHE A 188 -8.53 -7.48 20.26
N VAL A 189 -7.64 -7.71 19.30
CA VAL A 189 -6.81 -8.92 19.25
C VAL A 189 -5.40 -8.52 19.68
N ASN A 190 -4.97 -8.98 20.86
CA ASN A 190 -3.71 -8.60 21.47
C ASN A 190 -2.64 -9.67 21.17
N PHE A 191 -1.43 -9.21 20.85
CA PHE A 191 -0.27 -10.07 20.57
C PHE A 191 0.75 -10.11 21.72
N GLY A 192 0.33 -9.62 22.89
CA GLY A 192 1.12 -9.60 24.10
C GLY A 192 0.24 -9.20 25.30
N ASN A 193 0.87 -9.01 26.46
CA ASN A 193 0.17 -8.51 27.65
C ASN A 193 -0.20 -7.03 27.49
N TRP A 194 -1.49 -6.72 27.46
CA TRP A 194 -2.02 -5.35 27.28
C TRP A 194 -1.59 -4.34 28.36
N ARG A 195 -1.02 -4.78 29.48
CA ARG A 195 -0.51 -3.88 30.54
C ARG A 195 0.89 -3.31 30.24
N GLY A 196 1.38 -3.44 29.01
CA GLY A 196 2.71 -3.00 28.62
C GLY A 196 2.73 -2.36 27.23
N GLN A 197 3.77 -2.68 26.48
CA GLN A 197 3.95 -2.26 25.09
C GLN A 197 3.58 -3.41 24.16
N ILE A 198 2.51 -3.26 23.38
CA ILE A 198 2.05 -4.31 22.47
C ILE A 198 1.57 -3.75 21.14
N PHE A 199 1.59 -4.61 20.12
CA PHE A 199 0.75 -4.46 18.95
C PHE A 199 -0.62 -5.10 19.18
N LYS A 200 -1.68 -4.50 18.65
CA LYS A 200 -3.03 -5.07 18.64
C LYS A 200 -3.76 -4.83 17.32
N ALA A 201 -4.62 -5.76 16.92
CA ALA A 201 -5.60 -5.51 15.86
C ALA A 201 -6.84 -4.85 16.48
N ALA A 202 -7.28 -3.72 15.91
CA ALA A 202 -8.46 -3.00 16.37
C ALA A 202 -9.63 -3.21 15.41
N ILE A 203 -10.70 -3.83 15.90
CA ILE A 203 -11.91 -4.11 15.12
C ILE A 203 -13.06 -3.31 15.71
N TRP A 204 -13.30 -2.14 15.13
CA TRP A 204 -14.40 -1.24 15.49
C TRP A 204 -15.74 -1.72 14.94
N PRO A 205 -16.89 -1.16 15.38
CA PRO A 205 -18.22 -1.61 14.95
C PRO A 205 -18.39 -1.71 13.42
N GLU A 206 -17.75 -0.81 12.68
CA GLU A 206 -17.76 -0.76 11.22
C GLU A 206 -17.05 -2.00 10.63
N GLY A 207 -15.87 -2.34 11.16
CA GLY A 207 -15.16 -3.57 10.79
C GLY A 207 -15.92 -4.83 11.18
N MET A 208 -16.52 -4.85 12.38
CA MET A 208 -17.34 -5.98 12.83
C MET A 208 -18.54 -6.25 11.93
N ALA A 209 -19.10 -5.22 11.28
CA ALA A 209 -20.22 -5.37 10.35
C ALA A 209 -19.81 -6.10 9.06
N VAL A 210 -18.54 -5.99 8.66
CA VAL A 210 -18.00 -6.57 7.42
C VAL A 210 -17.36 -7.95 7.66
N LEU A 211 -16.77 -8.17 8.83
CA LEU A 211 -16.11 -9.43 9.16
C LEU A 211 -17.11 -10.57 9.33
N LYS A 212 -16.93 -11.61 8.52
CA LYS A 212 -17.73 -12.85 8.60
C LYS A 212 -17.29 -13.72 9.78
N ASN A 213 -15.98 -13.98 9.86
CA ASN A 213 -15.37 -14.75 10.92
C ASN A 213 -14.76 -13.79 11.93
N ARG A 214 -15.55 -13.42 12.94
CA ARG A 214 -15.11 -12.51 14.00
C ARG A 214 -14.18 -13.27 14.95
N PRO A 215 -13.06 -12.67 15.38
CA PRO A 215 -12.24 -13.26 16.43
C PRO A 215 -13.05 -13.41 17.70
N ASP A 216 -12.92 -14.57 18.31
CA ASP A 216 -13.43 -14.87 19.64
C ASP A 216 -12.32 -15.54 20.46
N LYS A 217 -12.64 -15.96 21.68
CA LYS A 217 -11.66 -16.63 22.55
C LYS A 217 -11.07 -17.90 21.96
N SER A 218 -11.74 -18.56 21.00
CA SER A 218 -11.19 -19.76 20.35
C SER A 218 -10.02 -19.46 19.41
N TRP A 219 -9.74 -18.17 19.15
CA TRP A 219 -8.59 -17.73 18.36
C TRP A 219 -7.33 -17.58 19.20
N GLU A 220 -7.44 -17.55 20.53
CA GLU A 220 -6.29 -17.47 21.42
C GLU A 220 -5.33 -18.65 21.16
N GLY A 221 -4.05 -18.34 21.04
CA GLY A 221 -3.00 -19.30 20.69
C GLY A 221 -2.86 -19.62 19.20
N LYS A 222 -3.78 -19.18 18.33
CA LYS A 222 -3.66 -19.34 16.87
C LYS A 222 -2.77 -18.26 16.26
N TRP A 223 -2.23 -18.54 15.08
CA TRP A 223 -1.44 -17.60 14.28
C TRP A 223 -2.32 -16.86 13.28
N VAL A 224 -2.06 -15.57 13.12
CA VAL A 224 -2.80 -14.70 12.21
C VAL A 224 -1.84 -13.78 11.47
N SER A 225 -2.15 -13.49 10.21
CA SER A 225 -1.54 -12.44 9.40
C SER A 225 -2.52 -11.29 9.28
N ILE A 226 -2.05 -10.07 9.53
CA ILE A 226 -2.82 -8.83 9.49
C ILE A 226 -2.16 -7.84 8.55
N THR A 227 -2.91 -7.32 7.59
CA THR A 227 -2.42 -6.31 6.65
C THR A 227 -3.15 -4.97 6.85
N GLY A 228 -2.38 -3.90 7.01
CA GLY A 228 -2.96 -2.56 7.10
C GLY A 228 -1.96 -1.47 7.47
N MET A 229 -2.48 -0.25 7.61
CA MET A 229 -1.70 0.91 8.00
C MET A 229 -1.40 0.86 9.51
N MET A 230 -0.13 1.00 9.88
CA MET A 230 0.27 1.08 11.29
C MET A 230 -0.07 2.46 11.87
N ASP A 231 -0.99 2.49 12.83
CA ASP A 231 -1.41 3.70 13.52
C ASP A 231 -0.33 4.19 14.51
N PRO A 232 -0.29 5.50 14.82
CA PRO A 232 0.55 6.03 15.89
C PRO A 232 0.28 5.35 17.24
N PRO A 233 1.30 5.26 18.12
CA PRO A 233 1.14 4.64 19.43
C PRO A 233 0.13 5.40 20.29
N TYR A 234 -0.79 4.65 20.89
CA TYR A 234 -1.70 5.16 21.90
C TYR A 234 -1.16 4.82 23.29
N SER A 235 -0.82 5.84 24.08
CA SER A 235 -0.37 5.67 25.47
C SER A 235 -1.41 6.14 26.46
N LYS A 236 -1.55 5.41 27.57
CA LYS A 236 -2.33 5.85 28.72
C LYS A 236 -1.64 5.44 30.01
N THR A 237 -1.57 6.37 30.96
CA THR A 237 -1.06 6.14 32.31
C THR A 237 -2.21 6.17 33.30
N THR A 238 -2.30 5.12 34.13
CA THR A 238 -3.23 5.02 35.26
C THR A 238 -2.42 4.94 36.55
N SER A 239 -3.04 5.17 37.70
CA SER A 239 -2.39 5.06 39.02
C SER A 239 -1.73 3.72 39.32
N ARG A 240 -2.09 2.64 38.60
CA ARG A 240 -1.57 1.28 38.82
C ARG A 240 -0.63 0.77 37.74
N PHE A 241 -0.72 1.30 36.52
CA PHE A 241 0.06 0.85 35.37
C PHE A 241 -0.04 1.85 34.21
N SER A 242 0.96 1.84 33.33
CA SER A 242 0.94 2.50 32.02
C SER A 242 0.89 1.45 30.91
N TYR A 243 0.30 1.79 29.79
CA TYR A 243 0.32 0.94 28.60
C TYR A 243 0.45 1.80 27.35
N THR A 244 1.11 1.24 26.33
CA THR A 244 1.31 1.86 25.03
C THR A 244 1.05 0.85 23.94
N HIS A 245 0.06 1.11 23.09
CA HIS A 245 -0.38 0.16 22.08
C HIS A 245 -0.22 0.74 20.68
N LEU A 246 0.37 -0.05 19.80
CA LEU A 246 0.28 0.15 18.35
C LEU A 246 -0.93 -0.60 17.80
N SER A 247 -1.52 -0.11 16.73
CA SER A 247 -2.66 -0.79 16.11
C SER A 247 -2.71 -0.74 14.61
N ILE A 248 -3.38 -1.75 14.05
CA ILE A 248 -3.95 -1.70 12.70
C ILE A 248 -5.47 -1.81 12.86
N ASN A 249 -6.20 -0.91 12.20
CA ASN A 249 -7.66 -0.98 12.13
C ASN A 249 -8.10 -1.99 11.06
N ILE A 250 -8.91 -2.97 11.47
CA ILE A 250 -9.48 -3.99 10.59
C ILE A 250 -10.86 -3.52 10.12
N THR A 251 -10.98 -3.29 8.82
CA THR A 251 -12.19 -2.75 8.18
C THR A 251 -12.72 -3.66 7.06
N ALA A 252 -11.89 -4.58 6.55
CA ALA A 252 -12.24 -5.53 5.49
C ALA A 252 -11.84 -6.96 5.85
N ASN A 253 -12.54 -7.93 5.25
CA ASN A 253 -12.37 -9.36 5.54
C ASN A 253 -11.00 -9.93 5.14
N GLY A 254 -10.37 -9.39 4.09
CA GLY A 254 -9.05 -9.84 3.62
C GLY A 254 -7.87 -9.37 4.49
N GLN A 255 -8.08 -8.33 5.32
CA GLN A 255 -7.01 -7.74 6.14
C GLN A 255 -6.55 -8.62 7.29
N MET A 256 -7.28 -9.68 7.64
CA MET A 256 -6.92 -10.55 8.76
C MET A 256 -7.25 -12.00 8.44
N THR A 257 -6.23 -12.85 8.44
CA THR A 257 -6.35 -14.25 8.02
C THR A 257 -5.64 -15.18 9.01
N LEU A 258 -6.35 -16.21 9.47
CA LEU A 258 -5.73 -17.30 10.25
C LEU A 258 -4.78 -18.10 9.37
N ILE A 259 -3.58 -18.37 9.87
CA ILE A 259 -2.55 -19.14 9.18
C ILE A 259 -2.00 -20.22 10.10
N SER A 260 -1.34 -21.24 9.53
CA SER A 260 -0.62 -22.23 10.31
C SER A 260 0.68 -21.63 10.86
N GLU A 261 1.20 -22.21 11.94
CA GLU A 261 2.50 -21.81 12.49
C GLU A 261 3.63 -21.95 11.47
N ALA A 262 3.64 -23.03 10.69
CA ALA A 262 4.63 -23.24 9.64
C ALA A 262 4.58 -22.15 8.54
N GLU A 263 3.38 -21.70 8.17
CA GLU A 263 3.23 -20.59 7.22
C GLU A 263 3.65 -19.25 7.86
N ALA A 264 3.32 -19.02 9.13
CA ALA A 264 3.76 -17.82 9.86
C ALA A 264 5.30 -17.73 9.88
N GLN A 265 5.98 -18.83 10.23
CA GLN A 265 7.43 -18.91 10.24
C GLN A 265 8.02 -18.69 8.84
N ARG A 266 7.43 -19.29 7.80
CA ARG A 266 7.87 -19.08 6.40
C ARG A 266 7.78 -17.61 5.99
N ARG A 267 6.69 -16.92 6.32
CA ARG A 267 6.51 -15.51 5.97
C ARG A 267 7.46 -14.59 6.71
N MET A 268 7.67 -14.83 8.00
CA MET A 268 8.62 -14.07 8.82
C MET A 268 10.08 -14.33 8.44
N ALA A 269 10.42 -15.52 7.92
CA ALA A 269 11.74 -15.80 7.35
C ALA A 269 12.01 -15.00 6.07
N GLY A 270 10.96 -14.48 5.42
CA GLY A 270 11.04 -13.60 4.27
C GLY A 270 11.42 -14.31 2.96
N PRO A 271 11.86 -13.55 1.95
CA PRO A 271 12.39 -14.12 0.72
C PRO A 271 13.73 -14.80 1.03
N GLY A 272 13.75 -16.15 1.04
CA GLY A 272 14.97 -16.94 1.20
C GLY A 272 16.09 -16.50 0.26
N VAL A 273 17.34 -16.58 0.74
CA VAL A 273 18.63 -16.19 0.10
C VAL A 273 18.48 -15.30 -1.14
N GLY A 274 18.35 -14.01 -0.88
CA GLY A 274 18.09 -12.97 -1.88
C GLY A 274 17.36 -11.81 -1.20
N SER A 275 18.01 -11.22 -0.19
CA SER A 275 17.40 -10.20 0.67
C SER A 275 16.86 -9.02 -0.15
N ARG A 276 15.57 -8.75 0.03
CA ARG A 276 14.94 -7.51 -0.43
C ARG A 276 15.59 -6.35 0.33
N PRO A 277 16.09 -5.29 -0.35
CA PRO A 277 16.38 -4.06 0.36
C PRO A 277 15.07 -3.54 0.97
N PRO A 278 15.05 -3.12 2.24
CA PRO A 278 13.84 -2.64 2.90
C PRO A 278 13.16 -1.58 2.03
N ILE A 279 11.83 -1.63 1.93
CA ILE A 279 11.08 -0.53 1.31
C ILE A 279 11.37 0.69 2.19
N ALA A 280 11.80 1.80 1.59
CA ALA A 280 12.04 3.01 2.35
C ALA A 280 10.74 3.37 3.09
N SER A 281 10.82 3.46 4.42
CA SER A 281 9.64 3.78 5.22
C SER A 281 9.15 5.18 4.89
N ASN A 282 7.87 5.45 5.11
CA ASN A 282 7.33 6.80 4.98
C ASN A 282 8.03 7.75 5.97
N GLN A 283 8.50 7.24 7.10
CA GLN A 283 9.33 8.01 8.05
C GLN A 283 10.68 8.40 7.43
N ASP A 284 11.38 7.48 6.77
CA ASP A 284 12.64 7.76 6.07
C ASP A 284 12.44 8.77 4.94
N ALA A 285 11.35 8.64 4.18
CA ALA A 285 11.00 9.58 3.14
C ALA A 285 10.77 10.99 3.71
N LEU A 286 10.02 11.11 4.81
CA LEU A 286 9.80 12.38 5.50
C LEU A 286 11.08 12.97 6.09
N ALA A 287 11.98 12.13 6.63
CA ALA A 287 13.27 12.58 7.15
C ALA A 287 14.13 13.18 6.02
N ARG A 288 14.25 12.48 4.89
CA ARG A 288 14.99 12.98 3.71
C ARG A 288 14.44 14.30 3.19
N ILE A 289 13.12 14.46 3.16
CA ILE A 289 12.48 15.73 2.76
C ILE A 289 12.83 16.85 3.75
N LYS A 290 12.81 16.58 5.05
CA LYS A 290 13.17 17.57 6.08
C LYS A 290 14.64 17.98 5.98
N ASP A 291 15.54 17.03 5.74
CA ASP A 291 16.97 17.29 5.59
C ASP A 291 17.25 18.13 4.32
N GLN A 292 16.50 17.90 3.25
CA GLN A 292 16.59 18.73 2.03
C GLN A 292 15.97 20.13 2.20
N ALA A 293 14.99 20.28 3.09
CA ALA A 293 14.33 21.56 3.37
C ALA A 293 15.13 22.48 4.32
N MET A 294 16.21 21.98 4.95
CA MET A 294 17.13 22.78 5.74
C MET A 294 18.47 22.97 5.02
N PRO A 295 18.64 23.96 4.14
CA PRO A 295 19.97 24.50 3.91
C PRO A 295 20.40 25.15 5.23
N THR A 296 21.36 24.53 5.90
CA THR A 296 22.04 25.11 7.05
C THR A 296 22.55 26.49 6.64
N ARG A 297 21.81 27.55 7.01
CA ARG A 297 22.35 28.90 7.02
C ARG A 297 23.36 28.93 8.15
N ALA A 298 24.57 28.45 7.86
CA ALA A 298 25.72 28.73 8.70
C ALA A 298 25.79 30.26 8.84
N ALA A 299 25.62 30.74 10.07
CA ALA A 299 25.78 32.14 10.38
C ALA A 299 27.20 32.57 9.95
N PRO A 300 27.38 33.66 9.20
CA PRO A 300 28.71 34.14 8.92
C PRO A 300 29.36 34.56 10.25
N ALA A 301 30.50 33.95 10.57
CA ALA A 301 31.35 34.40 11.65
C ALA A 301 31.72 35.89 11.46
N PRO A 302 31.83 36.69 12.54
CA PRO A 302 32.18 38.09 12.44
C PRO A 302 33.61 38.22 11.89
N ARG A 303 33.73 38.85 10.72
CA ARG A 303 35.01 39.09 10.05
C ARG A 303 35.64 40.37 10.65
N PRO A 304 36.90 40.36 11.12
CA PRO A 304 37.57 41.57 11.56
C PRO A 304 37.95 42.46 10.37
N SER A 305 37.82 43.76 10.58
CA SER A 305 38.06 44.83 9.60
C SER A 305 39.55 45.09 9.43
N ALA A 306 40.07 44.98 8.20
CA ALA A 306 41.34 45.62 7.79
C ALA A 306 41.41 45.76 6.25
N PRO A 307 42.18 46.73 5.71
CA PRO A 307 41.85 47.45 4.48
C PRO A 307 42.47 46.87 3.19
N VAL A 308 41.80 47.21 2.08
CA VAL A 308 42.19 47.07 0.65
C VAL A 308 43.35 48.05 0.36
N PRO A 309 44.30 47.88 -0.61
CA PRO A 309 44.09 47.29 -1.95
C PRO A 309 45.29 46.58 -2.66
N GLN A 310 45.02 45.84 -3.75
CA GLN A 310 45.61 46.00 -5.10
C GLN A 310 45.45 44.73 -5.99
N TYR A 311 45.41 44.99 -7.31
CA TYR A 311 45.04 44.10 -8.42
C TYR A 311 45.99 42.91 -8.65
N ALA A 312 45.43 41.70 -8.88
CA ALA A 312 46.09 40.60 -9.58
C ALA A 312 45.05 39.63 -10.22
N ALA A 313 45.47 38.97 -11.30
CA ALA A 313 44.74 38.22 -12.34
C ALA A 313 43.86 37.03 -11.88
N PRO A 314 42.91 36.53 -12.71
CA PRO A 314 41.94 35.50 -12.31
C PRO A 314 42.53 34.09 -12.32
N THR A 315 42.49 33.40 -11.18
CA THR A 315 42.72 31.94 -11.06
C THR A 315 41.40 31.15 -11.24
N PRO A 316 41.46 29.87 -11.68
CA PRO A 316 40.28 29.13 -12.13
C PRO A 316 39.37 28.74 -10.96
N ARG A 317 38.06 28.86 -11.18
CA ARG A 317 37.01 28.40 -10.25
C ARG A 317 37.10 26.87 -10.12
N LEU A 318 37.31 26.38 -8.90
CA LEU A 318 37.16 24.96 -8.55
C LEU A 318 35.73 24.49 -8.89
N ALA A 319 35.64 23.30 -9.49
CA ALA A 319 34.40 22.71 -10.00
C ALA A 319 33.35 22.56 -8.89
N SER A 320 32.10 22.88 -9.23
CA SER A 320 30.93 22.59 -8.41
C SER A 320 30.80 21.08 -8.18
N PRO A 321 30.32 20.63 -7.01
CA PRO A 321 30.06 19.20 -6.78
C PRO A 321 29.08 18.66 -7.84
N PRO A 322 29.21 17.36 -8.22
CA PRO A 322 28.37 16.79 -9.27
C PRO A 322 26.90 16.79 -8.84
N LEU A 323 26.03 17.22 -9.77
CA LEU A 323 24.59 17.21 -9.59
C LEU A 323 24.10 15.78 -9.32
N THR A 324 23.15 15.65 -8.40
CA THR A 324 22.40 14.40 -8.26
C THR A 324 21.65 14.07 -9.56
N PRO A 325 21.30 12.80 -9.83
CA PRO A 325 20.58 12.43 -11.05
C PRO A 325 19.30 13.25 -11.27
N ASN A 326 18.58 13.56 -10.20
CA ASN A 326 17.36 14.37 -10.25
C ASN A 326 17.65 15.84 -10.54
N GLU A 327 18.73 16.41 -9.99
CA GLU A 327 19.14 17.78 -10.29
C GLU A 327 19.64 17.91 -11.74
N ALA A 328 20.30 16.89 -12.29
CA ALA A 328 20.69 16.86 -13.69
C ALA A 328 19.48 16.82 -14.64
N ILE A 329 18.42 16.10 -14.28
CA ILE A 329 17.16 16.07 -15.01
C ILE A 329 16.47 17.45 -14.96
N LEU A 330 16.38 18.05 -13.77
CA LEU A 330 15.78 19.39 -13.59
C LEU A 330 16.57 20.48 -14.32
N ALA A 331 17.89 20.39 -14.35
CA ALA A 331 18.74 21.31 -15.11
C ALA A 331 18.52 21.20 -16.62
N LYS A 332 18.37 19.96 -17.14
CA LYS A 332 18.03 19.74 -18.56
C LYS A 332 16.66 20.30 -18.92
N ILE A 333 15.66 20.12 -18.06
CA ILE A 333 14.31 20.68 -18.26
C ILE A 333 14.33 22.21 -18.28
N ARG A 334 15.11 22.83 -17.38
CA ARG A 334 15.25 24.30 -17.35
C ARG A 334 16.01 24.85 -18.56
N ALA A 335 16.94 24.07 -19.12
CA ALA A 335 17.70 24.47 -20.30
C ALA A 335 16.88 24.39 -21.60
N THR A 336 15.80 23.61 -21.64
CA THR A 336 14.94 23.44 -22.82
C THR A 336 13.63 24.22 -22.78
N ALA A 337 13.34 24.93 -21.68
CA ALA A 337 12.14 25.76 -21.57
C ALA A 337 12.31 27.12 -22.30
N PRO A 338 11.38 27.52 -23.19
CA PRO A 338 11.40 28.86 -23.79
C PRO A 338 11.12 29.95 -22.73
N PRO A 339 11.68 31.17 -22.88
CA PRO A 339 11.45 32.25 -21.92
C PRO A 339 9.97 32.66 -21.90
N ALA A 340 9.43 32.84 -20.69
CA ALA A 340 8.07 33.32 -20.49
C ALA A 340 7.91 34.77 -21.01
N PRO A 341 6.77 35.13 -21.63
CA PRO A 341 6.53 36.50 -22.07
C PRO A 341 6.40 37.45 -20.87
N THR A 342 7.10 38.58 -20.95
CA THR A 342 7.12 39.64 -19.94
C THR A 342 5.76 40.32 -19.85
N ALA A 343 4.98 40.00 -18.83
CA ALA A 343 3.74 40.74 -18.52
C ALA A 343 4.10 42.09 -17.89
N GLN A 344 3.63 43.18 -18.51
CA GLN A 344 3.75 44.55 -18.00
C GLN A 344 2.96 44.70 -16.70
N GLN A 345 3.58 45.31 -15.68
CA GLN A 345 2.96 45.67 -14.40
C GLN A 345 1.94 46.80 -14.58
N PRO A 346 0.69 46.66 -14.08
CA PRO A 346 -0.16 47.80 -13.82
C PRO A 346 0.22 48.46 -12.49
N THR A 347 0.29 49.78 -12.54
CA THR A 347 0.63 50.70 -11.46
C THR A 347 -0.36 50.68 -10.29
N ALA A 348 0.17 51.04 -9.12
CA ALA A 348 -0.48 51.04 -7.82
C ALA A 348 -1.81 51.80 -7.79
N ARG A 349 -2.83 51.19 -7.17
CA ARG A 349 -4.02 51.91 -6.69
C ARG A 349 -4.15 51.79 -5.17
N ARG A 350 -4.35 52.96 -4.57
CA ARG A 350 -4.31 53.33 -3.15
C ARG A 350 -5.42 52.63 -2.35
N ALA A 351 -5.06 52.18 -1.14
CA ALA A 351 -5.97 51.58 -0.16
C ALA A 351 -7.00 52.57 0.41
N PRO A 352 -8.22 52.12 0.75
CA PRO A 352 -9.06 52.75 1.76
C PRO A 352 -8.97 52.01 3.10
N SER A 353 -9.00 52.82 4.15
CA SER A 353 -8.86 52.58 5.59
C SER A 353 -9.91 51.66 6.23
N ALA A 354 -9.48 50.96 7.29
CA ALA A 354 -10.30 50.11 8.17
C ALA A 354 -11.22 50.90 9.12
N PRO A 355 -12.33 50.27 9.57
CA PRO A 355 -12.78 50.39 10.96
C PRO A 355 -13.27 49.02 11.53
N PRO A 356 -13.66 48.92 12.82
CA PRO A 356 -12.86 48.39 13.91
C PRO A 356 -13.22 46.96 14.35
N THR A 357 -12.32 46.41 15.15
CA THR A 357 -12.33 45.12 15.84
C THR A 357 -13.52 44.96 16.80
N SER A 358 -14.32 43.91 16.65
CA SER A 358 -15.16 43.37 17.73
C SER A 358 -15.14 41.84 17.70
N GLN A 359 -14.52 41.24 18.72
CA GLN A 359 -14.51 39.80 18.98
C GLN A 359 -15.92 39.31 19.39
N PRO A 360 -16.39 38.14 18.93
CA PRO A 360 -17.48 37.45 19.58
C PRO A 360 -16.95 36.46 20.63
N ARG A 361 -17.28 36.72 21.89
CA ARG A 361 -17.29 35.74 22.99
C ARG A 361 -18.20 34.57 22.61
N TYR A 362 -17.71 33.34 22.70
CA TYR A 362 -18.54 32.15 22.74
C TYR A 362 -19.22 32.06 24.12
N THR A 363 -20.48 32.49 24.20
CA THR A 363 -21.37 32.17 25.31
C THR A 363 -22.46 31.19 24.85
N GLN A 364 -22.47 30.03 25.51
CA GLN A 364 -23.61 29.20 25.90
C GLN A 364 -24.72 28.93 24.86
N ARG A 365 -24.84 27.65 24.50
CA ARG A 365 -25.98 27.05 23.76
C ARG A 365 -27.30 27.23 24.53
N PRO A 366 -28.39 27.69 23.87
CA PRO A 366 -29.74 27.45 24.34
C PRO A 366 -30.26 26.06 23.88
N PRO A 367 -31.27 25.49 24.58
CA PRO A 367 -31.78 24.14 24.35
C PRO A 367 -32.69 24.02 23.11
N MET A 368 -32.74 22.83 22.51
CA MET A 368 -33.61 22.49 21.36
C MET A 368 -35.07 22.28 21.80
N PRO A 369 -36.07 22.66 20.96
CA PRO A 369 -37.47 22.29 21.13
C PRO A 369 -37.77 20.88 20.55
N PRO A 370 -38.90 20.25 20.93
CA PRO A 370 -39.15 18.83 20.71
C PRO A 370 -39.78 18.49 19.34
N SER A 371 -39.70 17.19 19.03
CA SER A 371 -40.11 16.44 17.84
C SER A 371 -41.58 16.57 17.44
N ALA A 372 -41.85 16.65 16.12
CA ALA A 372 -42.91 15.92 15.41
C ALA A 372 -42.84 16.16 13.89
N GLY A 373 -43.16 15.14 13.08
CA GLY A 373 -43.67 15.33 11.71
C GLY A 373 -42.90 14.64 10.59
N SER A 374 -43.47 13.55 10.08
CA SER A 374 -43.12 12.88 8.83
C SER A 374 -43.21 13.79 7.60
N HIS A 375 -42.10 13.94 6.86
CA HIS A 375 -42.12 14.47 5.49
C HIS A 375 -41.24 13.62 4.57
N GLN A 376 -41.87 13.14 3.49
CA GLN A 376 -41.26 12.43 2.37
C GLN A 376 -40.26 13.35 1.66
N GLN A 377 -39.03 12.87 1.48
CA GLN A 377 -38.03 13.55 0.64
C GLN A 377 -38.19 13.11 -0.84
N PRO A 378 -38.00 14.03 -1.80
CA PRO A 378 -38.08 13.70 -3.22
C PRO A 378 -36.89 12.84 -3.68
N GLU A 379 -37.14 11.85 -4.55
CA GLU A 379 -36.12 10.95 -5.08
C GLU A 379 -34.99 11.72 -5.78
N GLY A 380 -33.78 11.55 -5.25
CA GLY A 380 -32.56 12.16 -5.77
C GLY A 380 -32.09 11.55 -7.10
N PHE A 381 -31.38 12.35 -7.88
CA PHE A 381 -30.82 12.05 -9.21
C PHE A 381 -30.11 10.68 -9.33
N LEU A 382 -29.50 10.19 -8.25
CA LEU A 382 -28.82 8.90 -8.20
C LEU A 382 -29.78 7.69 -8.30
N SER A 383 -31.02 7.78 -7.81
CA SER A 383 -32.00 6.68 -7.99
C SER A 383 -32.46 6.57 -9.45
N LYS A 384 -32.56 7.71 -10.15
CA LYS A 384 -32.92 7.78 -11.56
C LYS A 384 -31.79 7.25 -12.44
N LEU A 385 -30.54 7.56 -12.10
CA LEU A 385 -29.36 7.05 -12.81
C LEU A 385 -29.20 5.53 -12.64
N PHE A 386 -29.50 4.99 -11.46
CA PHE A 386 -29.47 3.54 -11.20
C PHE A 386 -30.56 2.77 -11.96
N LYS A 387 -31.77 3.33 -12.10
CA LYS A 387 -32.86 2.69 -12.87
C LYS A 387 -32.61 2.72 -14.39
N PHE A 388 -31.78 3.62 -14.89
CA PHE A 388 -31.44 3.73 -16.31
C PHE A 388 -30.31 2.78 -16.74
N LEU A 389 -29.35 2.50 -15.85
CA LEU A 389 -28.18 1.66 -16.16
C LEU A 389 -28.42 0.14 -16.04
N PHE A 390 -29.53 -0.27 -15.41
CA PHE A 390 -29.83 -1.69 -15.13
C PHE A 390 -31.17 -2.14 -15.70
N LYS A 391 -31.52 -1.67 -16.91
CA LYS A 391 -32.62 -2.21 -17.70
C LYS A 391 -32.14 -3.13 -18.80
#